data_AF-A0A0S8J0H1-F1
#
_entry.id   AF-A0A0S8J0H1-F1
#
_cell.length_a   1.000
_cell.length_b   1.000
_cell.length_c   1.000
_cell.angle_alpha   90.00
_cell.angle_beta   90.00
_cell.angle_gamma   90.00
#
_symmetry.space_group_name_H-M   'P 1'
#
loop_
_entity.id
_entity.type
_entity.pdbx_description
1 polymer ?
#
loop_
_entity_poly.entity_id
_entity_poly.type
_entity_poly.pdbx_seq_one_letter_code
_entity_poly.pdbx_strand_id
1 'polypeptide(L)'
;MAKAEVAAEALKKDIEEKDKSLMYLNYYALGFIEWSKGNLEVSLSEFEKLGQATPEFWAHFTLAEAYLNSGRLGEAVAEFEKVLSRYDLNRALNAIRAVKAYYLLGLAYEKSGWNKKAIEKYEEFLEIWENADPGIPEVEDAKERLKKFNMR
;
A
#
# COMPACT_ATOMS: atom_id res chain seq x y z
N MET A 1 -8.77 -6.77 -19.55
CA MET A 1 -8.70 -8.07 -18.86
C MET A 1 -7.92 -9.11 -19.65
N ALA A 2 -8.42 -9.65 -20.76
CA ALA A 2 -7.73 -10.72 -21.51
C ALA A 2 -6.26 -10.44 -21.88
N LYS A 3 -5.91 -9.20 -22.27
CA LYS A 3 -4.52 -8.84 -22.59
C LYS A 3 -3.58 -8.83 -21.38
N ALA A 4 -4.09 -8.50 -20.19
CA ALA A 4 -3.29 -8.45 -18.96
C ALA A 4 -2.95 -9.85 -18.45
N GLU A 5 -3.91 -10.78 -18.52
CA GLU A 5 -3.70 -12.19 -18.19
C GLU A 5 -2.67 -12.86 -19.11
N VAL A 6 -2.79 -12.62 -20.42
CA VAL A 6 -1.81 -13.11 -21.40
C VAL A 6 -0.41 -12.56 -21.10
N ALA A 7 -0.31 -11.28 -20.72
CA ALA A 7 0.97 -10.68 -20.35
C ALA A 7 1.55 -11.27 -19.06
N ALA A 8 0.73 -11.54 -18.04
CA ALA A 8 1.18 -12.18 -16.81
C ALA A 8 1.65 -13.62 -17.04
N GLU A 9 0.93 -14.40 -17.85
CA GLU A 9 1.35 -15.77 -18.18
C GLU A 9 2.64 -15.79 -18.99
N ALA A 10 2.78 -14.88 -19.97
CA ALA A 10 4.03 -14.71 -20.70
C ALA A 10 5.19 -14.31 -19.78
N LEU A 11 4.96 -13.36 -18.86
CA LEU A 11 5.93 -12.93 -17.86
C LEU A 11 6.36 -14.09 -16.96
N LYS A 12 5.41 -14.88 -16.47
CA LYS A 12 5.68 -16.06 -15.64
C LYS A 12 6.57 -17.05 -16.37
N LYS A 13 6.22 -17.40 -17.61
CA LYS A 13 7.01 -18.32 -18.42
C LYS A 13 8.44 -17.80 -18.63
N ASP A 14 8.57 -16.53 -18.98
CA ASP A 14 9.88 -15.91 -19.18
C ASP A 14 10.73 -15.94 -17.90
N ILE A 15 10.14 -15.67 -16.73
CA ILE A 15 10.81 -15.75 -15.42
C ILE A 15 11.22 -17.20 -15.12
N GLU A 16 10.35 -18.18 -15.34
CA GLU A 16 10.63 -19.59 -15.06
C GLU A 16 11.78 -20.14 -15.90
N GLU A 17 11.90 -19.68 -17.15
CA GLU A 17 12.94 -20.07 -18.09
C GLU A 17 14.26 -19.32 -17.87
N LYS A 18 14.23 -18.05 -17.46
CA LYS A 18 15.41 -17.17 -17.43
C LYS A 18 15.97 -16.93 -16.03
N ASP A 19 15.13 -16.49 -15.09
CA ASP A 19 15.57 -16.13 -13.73
C ASP A 19 14.42 -16.20 -12.72
N LYS A 20 14.36 -17.31 -12.00
CA LYS A 20 13.32 -17.55 -10.97
C LYS A 20 13.45 -16.62 -9.76
N SER A 21 14.58 -15.93 -9.56
CA SER A 21 14.70 -14.94 -8.50
C SER A 21 13.73 -13.76 -8.70
N LEU A 22 13.27 -13.53 -9.93
CA LEU A 22 12.31 -12.50 -10.30
C LEU A 22 10.85 -12.92 -10.17
N MET A 23 10.54 -14.10 -9.60
CA MET A 23 9.17 -14.61 -9.46
C MET A 23 8.23 -13.64 -8.71
N TYR A 24 8.77 -12.80 -7.84
CA TYR A 24 8.00 -11.76 -7.16
C TYR A 24 7.33 -10.76 -8.14
N LEU A 25 7.90 -10.53 -9.33
CA LEU A 25 7.29 -9.68 -10.37
C LEU A 25 6.03 -10.32 -10.95
N ASN A 26 5.99 -11.64 -11.05
CA ASN A 26 4.78 -12.36 -11.46
C ASN A 26 3.69 -12.26 -10.38
N TYR A 27 4.04 -12.44 -9.10
CA TYR A 27 3.09 -12.26 -7.99
C TYR A 27 2.52 -10.83 -7.97
N TYR A 28 3.36 -9.82 -8.20
CA TYR A 28 2.91 -8.43 -8.33
C TYR A 28 1.92 -8.25 -9.49
N ALA A 29 2.25 -8.73 -10.69
CA ALA A 29 1.38 -8.61 -11.86
C ALA A 29 0.03 -9.31 -11.65
N LEU A 30 0.06 -10.57 -11.19
CA LEU A 30 -1.15 -11.35 -10.96
C LEU A 30 -2.01 -10.74 -9.85
N GLY A 31 -1.40 -10.27 -8.75
CA GLY A 31 -2.11 -9.60 -7.67
C GLY A 31 -2.93 -8.41 -8.15
N PHE A 32 -2.37 -7.54 -9.00
CA PHE A 32 -3.10 -6.41 -9.58
C PHE A 32 -4.17 -6.81 -10.60
N ILE A 33 -3.91 -7.85 -11.40
CA ILE A 33 -4.92 -8.37 -12.35
C ILE A 33 -6.14 -8.87 -11.57
N GLU A 34 -5.93 -9.67 -10.54
CA GLU A 34 -7.02 -10.23 -9.73
C GLU A 34 -7.71 -9.14 -8.90
N TRP A 35 -6.98 -8.13 -8.41
CA TRP A 35 -7.58 -6.94 -7.80
C TRP A 35 -8.56 -6.30 -8.77
N SER A 36 -8.11 -6.01 -10.00
CA SER A 36 -8.95 -5.34 -11.00
C SER A 36 -10.22 -6.12 -11.39
N LYS A 37 -10.22 -7.44 -11.17
CA LYS A 37 -11.39 -8.31 -11.37
C LYS A 37 -12.35 -8.33 -10.18
N GLY A 38 -11.95 -7.77 -9.05
CA GLY A 38 -12.67 -7.89 -7.77
C GLY A 38 -12.40 -9.21 -7.04
N ASN A 39 -11.43 -10.01 -7.50
CA ASN A 39 -11.05 -11.28 -6.87
C ASN A 39 -10.10 -11.01 -5.69
N LEU A 40 -10.62 -10.35 -4.66
CA LEU A 40 -9.83 -9.80 -3.55
C LEU A 40 -9.03 -10.87 -2.79
N GLU A 41 -9.58 -12.07 -2.62
CA GLU A 41 -8.88 -13.16 -1.92
C GLU A 41 -7.65 -13.65 -2.69
N VAL A 42 -7.80 -13.86 -4.01
CA VAL A 42 -6.68 -14.28 -4.87
C VAL A 42 -5.64 -13.18 -4.96
N SER A 43 -6.09 -11.94 -5.18
CA SER A 43 -5.23 -10.76 -5.21
C SER A 43 -4.38 -10.65 -3.95
N LEU A 44 -5.02 -10.79 -2.78
CA LEU A 44 -4.33 -10.71 -1.51
C LEU A 44 -3.32 -11.84 -1.32
N SER A 45 -3.66 -13.07 -1.71
CA SER A 45 -2.72 -14.19 -1.68
C SER A 45 -1.47 -13.94 -2.52
N GLU A 46 -1.62 -13.34 -3.70
CA GLU A 46 -0.48 -12.99 -4.54
C GLU A 46 0.36 -11.85 -3.93
N PHE A 47 -0.25 -10.85 -3.31
CA PHE A 47 0.50 -9.81 -2.60
C PHE A 47 1.21 -10.33 -1.35
N GLU A 48 0.64 -11.32 -0.65
CA GLU A 48 1.31 -11.99 0.47
C GLU A 48 2.56 -12.75 -0.02
N LYS A 49 2.46 -13.47 -1.15
CA LYS A 49 3.63 -14.11 -1.77
C LYS A 49 4.67 -13.08 -2.21
N LEU A 50 4.24 -11.94 -2.75
CA LEU A 50 5.13 -10.83 -3.10
C LEU A 50 5.91 -10.33 -1.88
N GLY A 51 5.22 -10.02 -0.76
CA GLY A 51 5.86 -9.54 0.46
C GLY A 51 6.78 -10.57 1.13
N GLN A 52 6.55 -11.87 0.92
CA GLN A 52 7.45 -12.93 1.35
C GLN A 52 8.69 -13.06 0.46
N ALA A 53 8.55 -12.77 -0.84
CA ALA A 53 9.60 -12.95 -1.84
C ALA A 53 10.57 -11.78 -1.91
N THR A 54 10.20 -10.58 -1.45
CA THR A 54 11.07 -9.41 -1.51
C THR A 54 10.85 -8.44 -0.33
N PRO A 55 11.93 -7.90 0.28
CA PRO A 55 11.84 -6.94 1.38
C PRO A 55 11.60 -5.50 0.92
N GLU A 56 11.36 -5.27 -0.37
CA GLU A 56 11.27 -3.96 -0.99
C GLU A 56 10.11 -3.12 -0.42
N PHE A 57 10.32 -1.80 -0.30
CA PHE A 57 9.31 -0.88 0.23
C PHE A 57 7.99 -0.99 -0.55
N TRP A 58 8.08 -0.98 -1.88
CA TRP A 58 6.89 -0.96 -2.74
C TRP A 58 6.07 -2.25 -2.63
N ALA A 59 6.71 -3.38 -2.31
CA ALA A 59 6.03 -4.66 -2.12
C ALA A 59 5.21 -4.64 -0.83
N HIS A 60 5.84 -4.24 0.28
CA HIS A 60 5.17 -4.13 1.58
C HIS A 60 4.10 -3.02 1.61
N PHE A 61 4.34 -1.90 0.92
CA PHE A 61 3.31 -0.87 0.72
C PHE A 61 2.08 -1.42 -0.02
N THR A 62 2.30 -2.17 -1.10
CA THR A 62 1.21 -2.78 -1.90
C THR A 62 0.42 -3.77 -1.05
N LEU A 63 1.11 -4.61 -0.28
CA LEU A 63 0.48 -5.57 0.63
C LEU A 63 -0.33 -4.87 1.74
N ALA A 64 0.21 -3.80 2.33
CA ALA A 64 -0.49 -2.99 3.33
C ALA A 64 -1.78 -2.37 2.77
N GLU A 65 -1.72 -1.84 1.55
CA GLU A 65 -2.88 -1.28 0.86
C GLU A 65 -3.94 -2.36 0.56
N ALA A 66 -3.52 -3.56 0.14
CA ALA A 66 -4.43 -4.69 -0.05
C ALA A 66 -5.09 -5.15 1.25
N TYR A 67 -4.34 -5.20 2.36
CA TYR A 67 -4.90 -5.49 3.69
C TYR A 67 -5.92 -4.43 4.13
N LEU A 68 -5.62 -3.14 3.91
CA LEU A 68 -6.53 -2.06 4.25
C LEU A 68 -7.85 -2.16 3.46
N ASN A 69 -7.77 -2.45 2.16
CA ASN A 69 -8.95 -2.59 1.30
C ASN A 69 -9.77 -3.85 1.60
N SER A 70 -9.13 -4.93 2.07
CA SER A 70 -9.82 -6.15 2.50
C SER A 70 -10.35 -6.11 3.93
N GLY A 71 -10.12 -5.00 4.67
CA GLY A 71 -10.56 -4.86 6.05
C GLY A 71 -9.71 -5.63 7.07
N ARG A 72 -8.56 -6.18 6.65
CA ARG A 72 -7.56 -6.82 7.52
C ARG A 72 -6.69 -5.74 8.18
N LEU A 73 -7.33 -4.97 9.05
CA LEU A 73 -6.77 -3.70 9.55
C LEU A 73 -5.50 -3.88 10.39
N GLY A 74 -5.42 -4.96 11.17
CA GLY A 74 -4.23 -5.25 11.98
C GLY A 74 -3.00 -5.51 11.12
N GLU A 75 -3.14 -6.31 10.07
CA GLU A 75 -2.07 -6.57 9.12
C GLU A 75 -1.71 -5.32 8.29
N ALA A 76 -2.70 -4.52 7.91
CA ALA A 76 -2.46 -3.24 7.23
C ALA A 76 -1.59 -2.30 8.09
N VAL A 77 -1.95 -2.14 9.37
CA VAL A 77 -1.17 -1.34 10.33
C VAL A 77 0.25 -1.87 10.43
N ALA A 78 0.44 -3.17 10.61
CA ALA A 78 1.76 -3.77 10.77
C ALA A 78 2.67 -3.52 9.55
N GLU A 79 2.16 -3.69 8.33
CA GLU A 79 2.94 -3.47 7.11
C GLU A 79 3.22 -1.98 6.85
N PHE A 80 2.25 -1.09 7.12
CA PHE A 80 2.49 0.36 7.01
C PHE A 80 3.52 0.86 8.05
N GLU A 81 3.42 0.41 9.31
CA GLU A 81 4.41 0.71 10.34
C GLU A 81 5.80 0.21 9.93
N LYS A 82 5.88 -1.00 9.36
CA LYS A 82 7.14 -1.58 8.88
C LYS A 82 7.80 -0.71 7.80
N VAL A 83 7.07 -0.30 6.76
CA VAL A 83 7.65 0.52 5.68
C VAL A 83 8.01 1.94 6.13
N LEU A 84 7.37 2.47 7.17
CA LEU A 84 7.68 3.77 7.76
C LEU A 84 8.76 3.73 8.85
N SER A 85 9.04 2.55 9.43
CA SER A 85 10.01 2.39 10.53
C SER A 85 11.47 2.63 10.14
N ARG A 86 11.79 2.56 8.84
CA ARG A 86 13.14 2.72 8.31
C ARG A 86 13.22 3.94 7.40
N TYR A 87 14.35 4.63 7.45
CA TYR A 87 14.71 5.66 6.48
C TYR A 87 15.95 5.19 5.73
N ASP A 88 15.71 4.52 4.60
CA ASP A 88 16.75 3.96 3.75
C ASP A 88 16.56 4.39 2.29
N LEU A 89 17.49 3.99 1.43
CA LEU A 89 17.44 4.30 0.00
C LEU A 89 16.15 3.77 -0.64
N ASN A 90 15.64 2.64 -0.19
CA ASN A 90 14.44 2.03 -0.75
C ASN A 90 13.21 2.93 -0.53
N ARG A 91 13.03 3.41 0.71
CA ARG A 91 11.98 4.38 1.03
C ARG A 91 12.19 5.71 0.31
N ALA A 92 13.43 6.20 0.23
CA ALA A 92 13.73 7.47 -0.44
C ALA A 92 13.39 7.44 -1.94
N LEU A 93 13.66 6.32 -2.62
CA LEU A 93 13.29 6.10 -4.02
C LEU A 93 11.77 5.96 -4.22
N ASN A 94 11.01 5.73 -3.14
CA ASN A 94 9.55 5.62 -3.13
C ASN A 94 8.89 6.81 -2.43
N ALA A 95 9.52 8.00 -2.44
CA ALA A 95 9.11 9.16 -1.65
C ALA A 95 7.59 9.44 -1.66
N ILE A 96 6.96 9.49 -2.84
CA ILE A 96 5.51 9.76 -2.95
C ILE A 96 4.66 8.70 -2.24
N ARG A 97 5.00 7.41 -2.39
CA ARG A 97 4.32 6.32 -1.66
C ARG A 97 4.65 6.36 -0.17
N ALA A 98 5.87 6.76 0.20
CA ALA A 98 6.27 6.93 1.59
C ALA A 98 5.47 8.04 2.29
N VAL A 99 5.19 9.15 1.61
CA VAL A 99 4.29 10.18 2.16
C VAL A 99 2.85 9.66 2.22
N LYS A 100 2.36 9.02 1.15
CA LYS A 100 1.00 8.42 1.12
C LYS A 100 0.79 7.38 2.22
N ALA A 101 1.83 6.63 2.61
CA ALA A 101 1.75 5.63 3.67
C ALA A 101 1.34 6.23 5.03
N TYR A 102 1.69 7.50 5.33
CA TYR A 102 1.21 8.16 6.55
C TYR A 102 -0.31 8.31 6.56
N TYR A 103 -0.88 8.80 5.45
CA TYR A 103 -2.33 8.91 5.30
C TYR A 103 -3.04 7.55 5.40
N LEU A 104 -2.54 6.54 4.68
CA LEU A 104 -3.14 5.21 4.69
C LEU A 104 -3.02 4.51 6.06
N LEU A 105 -1.92 4.74 6.79
CA LEU A 105 -1.80 4.28 8.17
C LEU A 105 -2.77 5.01 9.10
N GLY A 106 -2.99 6.32 8.90
CA GLY A 106 -4.04 7.08 9.58
C GLY A 106 -5.42 6.47 9.36
N LEU A 107 -5.77 6.12 8.12
CA LEU A 107 -7.01 5.41 7.78
C LEU A 107 -7.12 4.05 8.48
N ALA A 108 -6.02 3.29 8.50
CA ALA A 108 -5.99 1.98 9.13
C ALA A 108 -6.19 2.08 10.66
N TYR A 109 -5.54 3.04 11.32
CA TYR A 109 -5.74 3.32 12.74
C TYR A 109 -7.16 3.80 13.04
N GLU A 110 -7.71 4.72 12.25
CA GLU A 110 -9.07 5.22 12.43
C GLU A 110 -10.10 4.08 12.32
N LYS A 111 -10.02 3.27 11.26
CA LYS A 111 -10.90 2.11 11.06
C LYS A 111 -10.76 1.09 12.19
N SER A 112 -9.58 1.00 12.81
CA SER A 112 -9.32 0.13 13.96
C SER A 112 -9.78 0.73 15.30
N GLY A 113 -10.25 1.99 15.33
CA GLY A 113 -10.65 2.71 16.55
C GLY A 113 -9.50 3.41 17.30
N TRP A 114 -8.29 3.45 16.74
CA TRP A 114 -7.09 4.02 17.36
C TRP A 114 -6.98 5.52 17.04
N ASN A 115 -8.01 6.30 17.39
CA ASN A 115 -8.18 7.68 16.93
C ASN A 115 -6.98 8.59 17.22
N LYS A 116 -6.32 8.46 18.38
CA LYS A 116 -5.14 9.27 18.70
C LYS A 116 -4.01 9.05 17.70
N LYS A 117 -3.70 7.78 17.41
CA LYS A 117 -2.70 7.43 16.39
C LYS A 117 -3.12 7.86 14.99
N ALA A 118 -4.42 7.79 14.67
CA ALA A 118 -4.93 8.26 13.40
C ALA A 118 -4.69 9.76 13.19
N ILE A 119 -5.00 10.57 14.22
CA ILE A 119 -4.76 12.03 14.23
C ILE A 119 -3.28 12.31 13.98
N GLU A 120 -2.39 11.70 14.75
CA GLU A 120 -0.93 11.87 14.61
C GLU A 120 -0.47 11.60 13.17
N LYS A 121 -0.97 10.54 12.53
CA LYS A 121 -0.55 10.19 11.15
C LYS A 121 -1.15 11.10 10.08
N TYR A 122 -2.36 11.61 10.27
CA TYR A 122 -2.92 12.62 9.37
C TYR A 122 -2.18 13.96 9.50
N GLU A 123 -1.78 14.35 10.70
CA GLU A 123 -0.98 15.55 10.94
C GLU A 123 0.40 15.43 10.28
N GLU A 124 1.12 14.32 10.50
CA GLU A 124 2.41 14.05 9.83
C GLU A 124 2.27 14.05 8.30
N PHE A 125 1.21 13.44 7.76
CA PHE A 125 0.93 13.46 6.32
C PHE A 125 0.76 14.89 5.79
N LEU A 126 -0.03 15.72 6.49
CA LEU A 126 -0.27 17.09 6.09
C LEU A 126 0.98 17.95 6.27
N GLU A 127 1.77 17.78 7.33
CA GLU A 127 3.03 18.51 7.51
C GLU A 127 3.99 18.30 6.32
N ILE A 128 4.02 17.09 5.76
CA ILE A 128 4.87 16.78 4.60
C ILE A 128 4.24 17.26 3.28
N TRP A 129 2.92 17.16 3.10
CA TRP A 129 2.25 17.39 1.81
C TRP A 129 1.53 18.76 1.67
N GLU A 130 1.31 19.53 2.74
CA GLU A 130 0.35 20.66 2.76
C GLU A 130 0.45 21.63 1.57
N ASN A 131 1.67 21.91 1.09
CA ASN A 131 1.93 22.87 0.01
C ASN A 131 2.59 22.25 -1.24
N ALA A 132 2.67 20.92 -1.34
CA ALA A 132 3.41 20.29 -2.43
C ALA A 132 2.65 20.34 -3.76
N ASP A 133 1.34 20.04 -3.76
CA ASP A 133 0.47 20.09 -4.95
C ASP A 133 -1.01 20.27 -4.55
N PRO A 134 -1.73 21.30 -5.05
CA PRO A 134 -3.17 21.45 -4.79
C PRO A 134 -4.00 20.37 -5.49
N GLY A 135 -5.11 19.93 -4.87
CA GLY A 135 -6.11 19.06 -5.49
C GLY A 135 -5.91 17.56 -5.29
N ILE A 136 -5.07 17.15 -4.33
CA ILE A 136 -4.88 15.74 -3.98
C ILE A 136 -6.00 15.28 -3.03
N PRO A 137 -6.80 14.26 -3.41
CA PRO A 137 -7.95 13.81 -2.62
C PRO A 137 -7.58 13.46 -1.17
N GLU A 138 -6.43 12.82 -0.96
CA GLU A 138 -5.96 12.41 0.37
C GLU A 138 -5.69 13.62 1.29
N VAL A 139 -5.24 14.77 0.76
CA VAL A 139 -5.00 16.00 1.53
C VAL A 139 -6.31 16.58 2.05
N GLU A 140 -7.32 16.67 1.19
CA GLU A 140 -8.62 17.21 1.58
C GLU A 140 -9.35 16.25 2.54
N ASP A 141 -9.30 14.95 2.29
CA ASP A 141 -9.88 13.94 3.19
C ASP A 141 -9.19 13.93 4.57
N ALA A 142 -7.86 14.03 4.63
CA ALA A 142 -7.14 14.13 5.90
C ALA A 142 -7.58 15.35 6.73
N LYS A 143 -7.69 16.53 6.09
CA LYS A 143 -8.19 17.76 6.73
C LYS A 143 -9.62 17.60 7.24
N GLU A 144 -10.50 16.97 6.48
CA GLU A 144 -11.88 16.72 6.89
C GLU A 144 -11.97 15.77 8.10
N ARG A 145 -11.16 14.71 8.11
CA ARG A 145 -11.11 13.75 9.23
C ARG A 145 -10.63 14.41 10.52
N LEU A 146 -9.56 15.22 10.45
CA LEU A 146 -9.07 15.98 11.60
C LEU A 146 -10.13 16.95 12.15
N LYS A 147 -10.86 17.66 11.28
CA LYS A 147 -11.99 18.51 11.70
C LYS A 147 -13.05 17.70 12.46
N LYS A 148 -13.40 16.49 11.97
CA LYS A 148 -14.38 15.61 12.63
C LYS A 148 -13.91 15.13 14.00
N PHE A 149 -12.61 14.89 14.20
CA PHE A 149 -12.07 14.53 15.52
C PHE A 149 -12.17 15.69 16.52
N ASN A 150 -11.93 16.92 16.09
CA ASN A 150 -12.00 18.11 16.96
C ASN A 150 -13.42 18.53 17.33
N MET A 151 -14.44 17.98 16.67
CA MET A 151 -15.86 18.26 16.94
C MET A 151 -16.52 17.24 17.88
N ARG A 152 -15.81 16.17 18.27
CA ARG A 152 -16.30 15.11 19.17
C ARG A 152 -15.82 15.34 20.59
#